data_AF-A0A1F4YD33-F1
#
_entry.id   AF-A0A1F4YD33-F1
#
_cell.length_a   1.000
_cell.length_b   1.000
_cell.length_c   1.000
_cell.angle_alpha   90.00
_cell.angle_beta   90.00
_cell.angle_gamma   90.00
#
_symmetry.space_group_name_H-M   'P 1'
#
loop_
_entity.id
_entity.type
_entity.pdbx_description
1 polymer ?
#
loop_
_entity_poly.entity_id
_entity_poly.type
_entity_poly.pdbx_seq_one_letter_code
_entity_poly.pdbx_strand_id
1 'polypeptide(L)' 'MWLITTNDNLLALRFFQKRGFCISAVYPDAIQHSRRLKPEIPLIGREGIFLRDELELESFLAMKPTSIQ' A
#
# COMPACT_ATOMS: atom_id res chain seq x y z
N MET A 1 6.92 -6.29 -9.31
CA MET A 1 5.47 -6.38 -9.01
C MET A 1 5.11 -5.17 -8.16
N TRP A 2 3.92 -4.59 -8.32
CA TRP A 2 3.49 -3.42 -7.56
C TRP A 2 2.03 -3.54 -7.11
N LEU A 3 1.64 -2.80 -6.08
CA LEU A 3 0.27 -2.70 -5.56
C LEU A 3 0.03 -1.37 -4.84
N ILE A 4 -1.24 -1.02 -4.66
CA ILE A 4 -1.68 0.10 -3.81
C ILE A 4 -2.39 -0.47 -2.58
N THR A 5 -2.10 0.09 -1.42
CA THR A 5 -2.85 -0.11 -0.17
C THR A 5 -3.14 1.23 0.47
N THR A 6 -4.02 1.27 1.45
CA THR A 6 -4.31 2.46 2.23
C THR A 6 -3.45 2.55 3.49
N ASN A 7 -3.25 3.77 3.98
CA ASN A 7 -2.40 4.05 5.15
C ASN A 7 -2.86 3.35 6.45
N ASP A 8 -4.14 3.01 6.56
CA ASP A 8 -4.71 2.32 7.73
C ASP A 8 -4.44 0.80 7.73
N ASN A 9 -4.11 0.21 6.58
CA ASN A 9 -4.07 -1.24 6.42
C ASN A 9 -2.73 -1.81 6.90
N LEU A 10 -2.51 -1.75 8.21
CA LEU A 10 -1.28 -2.21 8.86
C LEU A 10 -0.99 -3.70 8.61
N LEU A 11 -2.03 -4.52 8.45
CA LEU A 11 -1.88 -5.93 8.13
C LEU A 11 -1.28 -6.15 6.75
N ALA A 12 -1.76 -5.44 5.72
CA ALA A 12 -1.19 -5.50 4.38
C ALA A 12 0.25 -4.97 4.36
N LEU A 13 0.49 -3.81 4.97
CA LEU A 13 1.83 -3.22 5.06
C LEU A 13 2.82 -4.19 5.70
N ARG A 14 2.48 -4.75 6.87
CA ARG A 14 3.29 -5.78 7.55
C ARG A 14 3.51 -7.01 6.67
N PHE A 15 2.47 -7.48 6.00
CA PHE A 15 2.52 -8.69 5.17
C PHE A 15 3.47 -8.53 3.98
N PHE A 16 3.37 -7.42 3.26
CA PHE A 16 4.15 -7.16 2.04
C PHE A 16 5.58 -6.74 2.37
N GLN A 17 5.80 -5.89 3.38
CA GLN A 17 7.15 -5.52 3.79
C GLN A 17 7.98 -6.73 4.24
N LYS A 18 7.36 -7.69 4.96
CA LYS A 18 8.03 -8.96 5.31
C LYS A 18 8.40 -9.84 4.09
N ARG A 19 7.87 -9.54 2.91
CA ARG A 19 8.13 -10.26 1.65
C ARG A 19 9.01 -9.47 0.67
N GLY A 20 9.67 -8.41 1.15
CA GLY A 20 10.58 -7.62 0.32
C GLY A 20 9.88 -6.62 -0.59
N PHE A 21 8.65 -6.23 -0.26
CA PHE A 21 8.07 -5.02 -0.82
C PHE A 21 8.54 -3.80 -0.02
N CYS A 22 8.78 -2.70 -0.72
CA CYS A 22 9.11 -1.40 -0.14
C CYS A 22 8.03 -0.40 -0.54
N ILE A 23 7.80 0.63 0.31
CA ILE A 23 6.96 1.76 -0.08
C ILE A 23 7.71 2.55 -1.15
N SER A 24 7.15 2.65 -2.36
CA SER A 24 7.74 3.36 -3.50
C SER A 24 7.18 4.78 -3.64
N ALA A 25 5.91 4.98 -3.30
CA ALA A 25 5.24 6.28 -3.37
C ALA A 25 4.16 6.44 -2.29
N VAL A 26 3.84 7.71 -2.01
CA VAL A 26 2.72 8.12 -1.16
C VAL A 26 1.84 9.05 -1.96
N TYR A 27 0.54 8.84 -1.92
CA TYR A 27 -0.47 9.72 -2.52
C TYR A 27 -1.32 10.32 -1.40
N PRO A 28 -0.93 11.50 -0.87
CA PRO A 28 -1.65 12.15 0.21
C PRO A 28 -3.09 12.48 -0.19
N ASP A 29 -4.02 12.29 0.74
CA ASP A 29 -5.44 12.62 0.59
C ASP A 29 -6.18 11.94 -0.58
N ALA A 30 -5.59 10.90 -1.19
CA ALA A 30 -6.19 10.14 -2.28
C ALA A 30 -7.56 9.56 -1.89
N ILE A 31 -7.75 9.16 -0.63
CA ILE A 31 -9.05 8.67 -0.16
C ILE A 31 -10.07 9.79 -0.02
N GLN A 32 -9.67 11.02 0.31
CA GLN A 32 -10.60 12.15 0.29
C GLN A 32 -11.16 12.39 -1.11
N HIS A 33 -10.32 12.22 -2.14
CA HIS A 33 -10.74 12.32 -3.53
C HIS A 33 -11.74 11.22 -3.88
N SER A 34 -11.43 9.97 -3.49
CA SER A 34 -12.32 8.83 -3.67
C SER A 34 -13.67 9.00 -2.96
N ARG A 35 -13.70 9.60 -1.75
CA ARG A 35 -14.94 9.88 -1.01
C ARG A 35 -15.90 10.80 -1.76
N ARG A 36 -15.41 11.68 -2.62
CA ARG A 36 -16.30 12.54 -3.44
C ARG A 36 -17.13 11.73 -4.44
N LEU A 37 -16.59 10.59 -4.89
CA LEU A 37 -17.29 9.67 -5.81
C LEU A 37 -17.98 8.52 -5.06
N LYS A 38 -17.45 8.13 -3.90
CA LYS A 38 -17.91 7.02 -3.07
C LYS A 38 -18.04 7.48 -1.61
N PRO A 39 -19.10 8.23 -1.26
CA PRO A 39 -19.28 8.77 0.09
C PRO A 39 -19.35 7.71 1.18
N GLU A 40 -19.67 6.46 0.81
CA GLU A 40 -19.73 5.32 1.71
C GLU A 40 -18.36 4.88 2.26
N ILE A 41 -17.24 5.40 1.72
CA ILE A 41 -15.90 5.10 2.26
C ILE A 41 -15.75 5.69 3.67
N PRO A 42 -15.58 4.87 4.72
CA PRO A 42 -15.60 5.31 6.10
C PRO A 42 -14.43 6.21 6.43
N LEU A 43 -14.61 7.18 7.34
CA LEU A 43 -13.57 8.11 7.76
C LEU A 43 -12.40 7.43 8.50
N ILE A 44 -12.74 6.41 9.28
CA ILE A 44 -11.83 5.61 10.09
C ILE A 44 -11.73 4.23 9.47
N GLY A 45 -10.50 3.78 9.28
CA GLY A 45 -10.13 2.48 8.76
C GLY A 45 -10.19 1.37 9.80
N ARG A 46 -9.75 0.17 9.41
CA ARG A 46 -9.95 -1.06 10.21
C ARG A 46 -9.24 -1.05 11.56
N GLU A 47 -8.10 -0.36 11.62
CA GLU A 47 -7.23 -0.31 12.80
C GLU A 47 -7.45 0.95 13.66
N GLY A 48 -8.59 1.63 13.50
CA GLY A 48 -8.85 2.90 14.20
C GLY A 48 -8.03 4.08 13.66
N ILE A 49 -7.39 3.91 12.50
CA ILE A 49 -6.54 4.91 11.84
C ILE A 49 -7.38 5.70 10.84
N PHE A 50 -7.16 6.99 10.77
CA PHE A 50 -7.83 7.84 9.78
C PHE A 50 -7.47 7.40 8.36
N LEU A 51 -8.49 7.06 7.57
CA LEU A 51 -8.33 6.58 6.20
C LEU A 51 -8.18 7.78 5.26
N ARG A 52 -6.94 8.05 4.80
CA ARG A 52 -6.57 9.31 4.15
C ARG A 52 -5.78 9.11 2.87
N ASP A 53 -4.71 8.32 2.95
CA ASP A 53 -3.69 8.23 1.92
C ASP A 53 -3.68 6.86 1.28
N GLU A 54 -3.22 6.84 0.04
CA GLU A 54 -2.81 5.62 -0.63
C GLU A 54 -1.28 5.51 -0.61
N LEU A 55 -0.81 4.28 -0.47
CA LEU A 55 0.59 3.90 -0.42
C LEU A 55 0.85 2.92 -1.56
N GLU A 56 1.82 3.23 -2.40
CA GLU A 56 2.32 2.30 -3.39
C GLU A 56 3.44 1.46 -2.79
N LEU A 57 3.34 0.15 -2.99
CA LEU A 57 4.37 -0.80 -2.62
C LEU A 57 4.88 -1.51 -3.87
N GLU A 58 6.19 -1.60 -4.00
CA GLU A 58 6.85 -2.33 -5.07
C GLU A 58 7.79 -3.39 -4.53
N SER A 59 7.94 -4.48 -5.28
CA SER A 59 8.99 -5.47 -5.08
C SER A 59 9.67 -5.74 -6.41
N PHE A 60 10.99 -5.63 -6.39
CA PHE A 60 11.84 -6.16 -7.44
C PHE A 60 11.76 -7.68 -7.34
N LEU A 61 11.12 -8.32 -8.31
CA LEU A 61 11.32 -9.75 -8.50
C LEU A 61 12.83 -9.93 -8.63
N ALA A 62 13.46 -10.58 -7.66
CA ALA A 62 14.85 -10.97 -7.80
C ALA A 62 14.91 -11.82 -9.08
N MET A 63 15.45 -11.26 -10.16
CA MET A 63 16.12 -12.10 -11.15
C MET A 63 17.11 -12.90 -10.31
N LYS A 64 16.90 -14.22 -10.23
CA LYS A 64 17.88 -15.09 -9.58
C LYS A 64 19.23 -14.70 -10.19
N PRO A 65 20.28 -14.43 -9.40
CA PRO A 65 21.60 -14.30 -9.97
C PRO A 65 21.82 -15.58 -10.78
N THR A 66 22.00 -15.43 -12.09
CA THR A 66 22.41 -16.55 -12.94
C THR A 66 23.63 -17.12 -12.26
N SER A 67 23.50 -18.32 -11.70
CA SER A 67 24.64 -19.05 -11.16
C SER A 67 25.53 -19.32 -12.36
N ILE A 68 26.59 -18.53 -12.52
CA ILE A 68 27.68 -18.90 -13.39
C ILE A 68 28.33 -20.09 -12.68
N GLN A 69 28.05 -21.29 -13.20
CA GLN A 69 28.87 -22.47 -12.95
C GLN A 69 30.20 -22.31 -13.67
#